data_AF-A0A3A1WWN4-F1
#
_entry.id   AF-A0A3A1WWN4-F1
#
_cell.length_a   1.000
_cell.length_b   1.000
_cell.length_c   1.000
_cell.angle_alpha   90.00
_cell.angle_beta   90.00
_cell.angle_gamma   90.00
#
_symmetry.space_group_name_H-M   'P 1'
#
loop_
_entity.id
_entity.type
_entity.pdbx_description
1 polymer ?
#
loop_
_entity_poly.entity_id
_entity_poly.type
_entity_poly.pdbx_seq_one_letter_code
_entity_poly.pdbx_strand_id
1 'polypeptide(L)' 'MNNIIALAGLVGNLSILGFAVATISPALGMAIVVAKAMESTARQPEVGNRIQLFMFVGLAFIEVLGLLGFVAYIMGK' A
#
# COMPACT_ATOMS: atom_id res chain seq x y z
N MET A 1 -14.90 -10.43 -33.77
CA MET A 1 -15.60 -10.17 -32.49
C MET A 1 -14.98 -10.94 -31.32
N ASN A 2 -14.74 -12.26 -31.44
CA ASN A 2 -14.15 -13.08 -30.37
C ASN A 2 -12.77 -12.59 -29.89
N ASN A 3 -11.89 -12.17 -30.79
CA ASN A 3 -10.55 -11.69 -30.43
C ASN A 3 -10.56 -10.36 -29.66
N ILE A 4 -11.56 -9.49 -29.91
CA ILE A 4 -11.71 -8.22 -29.21
C ILE A 4 -12.19 -8.46 -27.77
N ILE A 5 -13.13 -9.38 -27.59
CA ILE A 5 -13.62 -9.80 -26.26
C ILE A 5 -12.49 -10.47 -25.46
N ALA A 6 -11.70 -11.33 -26.10
CA ALA A 6 -10.56 -11.98 -25.46
C ALA A 6 -9.47 -10.98 -25.02
N LEU A 7 -9.16 -9.98 -25.87
CA LEU A 7 -8.19 -8.94 -25.53
C LEU A 7 -8.67 -8.04 -24.38
N ALA A 8 -9.95 -7.66 -24.36
CA ALA A 8 -10.54 -6.88 -23.28
C ALA A 8 -10.47 -7.63 -21.93
N GLY A 9 -10.74 -8.94 -21.92
CA GLY A 9 -10.58 -9.78 -20.74
C GLY A 9 -9.13 -9.89 -20.25
N LEU A 10 -8.17 -9.98 -21.18
CA LEU A 10 -6.74 -10.04 -20.84
C LEU A 10 -6.25 -8.73 -20.19
N VAL A 11 -6.62 -7.58 -20.75
CA VAL A 11 -6.24 -6.26 -20.20
C VAL A 11 -6.82 -6.07 -18.79
N GLY A 12 -8.10 -6.43 -18.58
CA GLY A 12 -8.73 -6.38 -17.26
C GLY A 12 -8.01 -7.25 -16.21
N ASN A 13 -7.65 -8.48 -16.58
CA ASN A 13 -6.89 -9.38 -15.69
C ASN A 13 -5.50 -8.83 -15.34
N LEU A 14 -4.83 -8.20 -16.30
CA LEU A 14 -3.50 -7.64 -16.09
C LEU A 14 -3.53 -6.40 -15.18
N SER A 15 -4.57 -5.56 -15.29
CA SER A 15 -4.79 -4.43 -14.38
C SER A 15 -5.01 -4.88 -12.93
N ILE A 16 -5.76 -5.98 -12.71
CA ILE A 16 -5.97 -6.56 -11.38
C ILE A 16 -4.66 -7.09 -10.79
N LEU A 17 -3.87 -7.81 -11.59
CA LEU A 17 -2.55 -8.32 -11.17
C LEU A 17 -1.58 -7.17 -10.86
N GLY A 18 -1.55 -6.13 -11.69
CA GLY A 18 -0.72 -4.95 -11.44
C GLY A 18 -1.08 -4.26 -10.12
N PHE A 19 -2.38 -4.14 -9.81
CA PHE A 19 -2.85 -3.61 -8.54
C PHE A 19 -2.45 -4.51 -7.35
N ALA A 20 -2.62 -5.83 -7.47
CA ALA A 20 -2.24 -6.78 -6.42
C ALA A 20 -0.74 -6.72 -6.09
N VAL A 21 0.12 -6.51 -7.08
CA VAL A 21 1.56 -6.30 -6.85
C VAL A 21 1.82 -4.95 -6.19
N ALA A 22 1.13 -3.90 -6.63
CA ALA A 22 1.28 -2.56 -6.08
C ALA A 22 0.84 -2.44 -4.61
N THR A 23 -0.08 -3.29 -4.13
CA THR A 23 -0.54 -3.27 -2.73
C THR A 23 0.41 -3.99 -1.76
N ILE A 24 1.28 -4.87 -2.25
CA ILE A 24 2.24 -5.61 -1.42
C ILE A 24 3.29 -4.67 -0.83
N SER A 25 3.77 -3.68 -1.59
CA SER A 25 4.80 -2.75 -1.10
C SER A 25 4.32 -1.88 0.07
N PRO A 26 3.13 -1.24 0.03
CA PRO A 26 2.55 -0.59 1.20
C PRO A 26 2.36 -1.54 2.37
N ALA A 27 1.82 -2.74 2.14
CA ALA A 27 1.55 -3.71 3.21
C ALA A 27 2.84 -4.07 3.98
N LEU A 28 3.94 -4.35 3.28
CA LEU A 28 5.23 -4.64 3.89
C LEU A 28 5.82 -3.43 4.61
N GLY A 29 5.76 -2.24 3.99
CA GLY A 29 6.25 -1.01 4.60
C GLY A 29 5.51 -0.70 5.92
N MET A 30 4.18 -0.79 5.90
CA MET A 30 3.34 -0.57 7.08
C MET A 30 3.64 -1.57 8.18
N ALA A 31 3.76 -2.87 7.85
CA ALA A 31 4.06 -3.91 8.83
C ALA A 31 5.36 -3.62 9.58
N ILE A 32 6.41 -3.21 8.86
CA ILE A 32 7.71 -2.87 9.47
C ILE A 32 7.59 -1.61 10.33
N VAL A 33 6.98 -0.54 9.83
CA VAL A 33 6.85 0.74 10.55
C VAL A 33 6.05 0.55 11.84
N VAL A 34 4.91 -0.13 11.77
CA VAL A 34 4.06 -0.38 12.94
C VAL A 34 4.77 -1.27 13.95
N ALA A 35 5.39 -2.37 13.52
CA ALA A 35 6.14 -3.25 14.41
C ALA A 35 7.27 -2.49 15.15
N LYS A 36 8.03 -1.65 14.43
CA LYS A 36 9.10 -0.86 15.04
C LYS A 36 8.58 0.24 15.96
N ALA A 37 7.44 0.85 15.65
CA ALA A 37 6.79 1.80 16.53
C ALA A 37 6.33 1.14 17.84
N MET A 38 5.75 -0.07 17.76
CA MET A 38 5.36 -0.85 18.94
C MET A 38 6.57 -1.24 19.80
N GLU A 39 7.62 -1.80 19.19
CA GLU A 39 8.87 -2.14 19.89
C GLU A 39 9.49 -0.91 20.56
N SER A 40 9.54 0.22 19.86
CA SER A 40 10.12 1.47 20.39
C SER A 40 9.28 2.03 21.54
N THR A 41 7.96 1.95 21.44
CA THR A 41 7.04 2.39 22.50
C THR A 41 7.16 1.51 23.74
N ALA A 42 7.31 0.20 23.56
CA ALA A 42 7.54 -0.73 24.67
C ALA A 42 8.88 -0.46 25.38
N ARG A 43 9.92 -0.04 24.65
CA ARG A 43 11.24 0.30 25.22
C ARG A 43 11.27 1.68 25.88
N GLN A 44 10.51 2.64 25.36
CA GLN A 44 10.48 4.02 25.85
C GLN A 44 9.04 4.55 25.88
N PRO A 45 8.23 4.16 26.88
CA PRO A 45 6.82 4.58 26.96
C PRO A 45 6.66 6.09 27.12
N GLU A 46 7.64 6.77 27.72
CA GLU A 46 7.67 8.22 27.96
C GLU A 46 7.61 9.05 26.67
N VAL A 47 8.11 8.52 25.56
CA VAL A 47 8.10 9.17 24.24
C VAL A 47 7.10 8.52 23.28
N GLY A 48 6.17 7.70 23.78
CA GLY A 48 5.20 6.96 22.97
C GLY A 48 4.38 7.84 22.02
N ASN A 49 3.90 8.99 22.50
CA ASN A 49 3.14 9.95 21.67
C ASN A 49 3.98 10.48 20.49
N ARG A 50 5.28 10.71 20.70
CA ARG A 50 6.19 11.17 19.65
C ARG A 50 6.50 10.05 18.65
N ILE A 51 6.64 8.81 19.14
CA ILE A 51 6.82 7.63 18.28
C ILE A 51 5.59 7.42 17.40
N GLN A 52 4.38 7.51 17.96
CA GLN A 52 3.13 7.39 17.19
C GLN A 52 3.01 8.49 16.13
N LEU A 53 3.39 9.74 16.43
CA LEU A 53 3.42 10.81 15.44
C LEU A 53 4.30 10.45 14.24
N PHE A 54 5.54 10.00 14.49
CA PHE A 54 6.44 9.60 13.41
C PHE A 54 5.97 8.34 12.67
N MET A 55 5.33 7.40 13.37
CA MET A 55 4.68 6.24 12.77
C MET A 55 3.62 6.69 11.76
N PHE A 56 2.69 7.58 12.14
CA PHE A 56 1.66 8.07 11.23
C PHE A 56 2.22 8.84 10.05
N VAL A 57 3.27 9.64 10.25
CA VAL A 57 3.97 10.32 9.14
C VAL A 57 4.59 9.30 8.18
N GLY A 58 5.25 8.26 8.70
CA GLY A 58 5.80 7.18 7.90
C GLY A 58 4.73 6.41 7.12
N LEU A 59 3.62 6.08 7.79
CA LEU A 59 2.46 5.44 7.16
C LEU A 59 1.85 6.30 6.04
N ALA A 60 1.74 7.61 6.25
CA ALA A 60 1.23 8.52 5.23
C ALA A 60 2.11 8.50 3.96
N PHE A 61 3.44 8.51 4.08
CA PHE A 61 4.33 8.39 2.93
C PHE A 61 4.23 7.04 2.21
N ILE A 62 4.06 5.96 2.96
CA ILE A 62 3.87 4.61 2.41
C ILE A 62 2.53 4.50 1.67
N GLU A 63 1.45 5.03 2.27
CA GLU A 63 0.11 5.01 1.70
C GLU A 63 -0.05 5.89 0.47
N VAL A 64 0.74 6.95 0.29
CA VAL A 64 0.73 7.73 -0.97
C VAL A 64 1.01 6.80 -2.17
N LEU A 65 1.92 5.85 -2.04
CA LEU A 65 2.23 4.89 -3.12
C LEU A 65 1.08 3.89 -3.33
N GLY A 66 0.48 3.40 -2.24
CA GLY A 66 -0.68 2.49 -2.30
C GLY A 66 -1.91 3.14 -2.94
N LEU A 67 -2.22 4.36 -2.53
CA LEU A 67 -3.32 5.16 -3.08
C LEU A 67 -3.09 5.53 -4.53
N LEU A 68 -1.86 5.86 -4.95
CA LEU A 68 -1.55 6.07 -6.37
C LEU A 68 -1.77 4.81 -7.19
N GLY A 69 -1.38 3.63 -6.68
CA GLY A 69 -1.66 2.34 -7.31
C GLY A 69 -3.16 2.06 -7.42
N PHE A 70 -3.94 2.40 -6.38
CA PHE A 70 -5.40 2.28 -6.39
C PHE A 70 -6.07 3.23 -7.39
N VAL A 71 -5.64 4.48 -7.47
CA VAL A 71 -6.14 5.44 -8.45
C VAL A 71 -5.82 4.96 -9.87
N ALA A 72 -4.59 4.51 -10.13
CA ALA A 72 -4.21 3.94 -11.42
C ALA A 72 -5.06 2.72 -11.78
N TYR A 73 -5.34 1.84 -10.82
CA TYR A 73 -6.24 0.70 -11.02
C TYR A 73 -7.67 1.14 -11.37
N ILE A 74 -8.22 2.17 -10.74
CA ILE A 74 -9.56 2.69 -11.06
C ILE A 74 -9.59 3.35 -12.44
N MET A 75 -8.57 4.12 -12.79
CA MET A 75 -8.50 4.86 -14.05
C MET A 75 -8.15 3.98 -15.26
N GLY A 76 -7.44 2.88 -15.05
CA GLY A 76 -7.05 1.92 -16.09
C GLY A 76 -8.13 0.90 -16.46
N LYS A 77 -9.40 1.19 -16.13
CA LYS A 77 -10.59 0.37 -16.45
C LYS A 77 -11.31 0.95 -17.65
#